data_AF-A0A1H2R9P1-F1
#
_entry.id   AF-A0A1H2R9P1-F1
#
_cell.length_a   1.000
_cell.length_b   1.000
_cell.length_c   1.000
_cell.angle_alpha   90.00
_cell.angle_beta   90.00
_cell.angle_gamma   90.00
#
_symmetry.space_group_name_H-M   'P 1'
#
loop_
_entity.id
_entity.type
_entity.pdbx_description
1 polymer ?
#
loop_
_entity_poly.entity_id
_entity_poly.type
_entity_poly.pdbx_seq_one_letter_code
_entity_poly.pdbx_strand_id
1 'polypeptide(L)'
;MTLGEKIKYYREIQKIGQEHLAALSHISVSAIRKYESGERIPKESQIEKIAYALHISPISLQDIHFDSFLELLPYLYEISKQGGIYFTGDKGSDGKYTEESLSIRFTDPEYMSFFKDWADKKDECDKIRSAADELSDPTTKELMRGRVRDIENEIESTLVSGRIIDNIYSESEIPANYPSKHIKETTPPLKEYSDFVGVLNTLARTSIKFECYGIFERIWEPQAIFTFEAESLDKEKLSSYAEDAYAKFLFYFDEIKKYKVTTEAFAFQQGLTQYYRYIIKDRVLATALGTIQKIAEADFESFNDEERNAFETEIEHELSKYDIPINYGGK
;
A
#
# COMPACT_ATOMS: atom_id res chain seq x y z
N MET A 1 -16.60 0.49 -15.26
CA MET A 1 -16.60 1.38 -14.08
C MET A 1 -15.75 2.58 -14.41
N THR A 2 -16.15 3.79 -14.02
CA THR A 2 -15.28 4.97 -14.10
C THR A 2 -14.12 4.87 -13.11
N LEU A 3 -13.06 5.65 -13.29
CA LEU A 3 -11.95 5.75 -12.35
C LEU A 3 -12.41 6.01 -10.90
N GLY A 4 -13.36 6.91 -10.70
CA GLY A 4 -13.94 7.19 -9.37
C GLY A 4 -14.68 6.00 -8.77
N GLU A 5 -15.43 5.26 -9.60
CA GLU A 5 -16.10 4.02 -9.20
C GLU A 5 -15.09 2.92 -8.83
N LYS A 6 -13.96 2.81 -9.55
CA LYS A 6 -12.88 1.86 -9.23
C LYS A 6 -12.23 2.20 -7.88
N ILE A 7 -11.90 3.48 -7.64
CA ILE A 7 -11.35 3.94 -6.35
C ILE A 7 -12.30 3.55 -5.21
N LYS A 8 -13.59 3.88 -5.35
CA LYS A 8 -14.61 3.55 -4.35
C LYS A 8 -14.75 2.04 -4.14
N TYR A 9 -14.77 1.27 -5.22
CA TYR A 9 -14.90 -0.19 -5.19
C TYR A 9 -13.76 -0.86 -4.43
N TYR A 10 -12.51 -0.55 -4.77
CA TYR A 10 -11.35 -1.10 -4.06
C TYR A 10 -11.30 -0.64 -2.60
N ARG A 11 -11.70 0.60 -2.32
CA ARG A 11 -11.84 1.12 -0.95
C ARG A 11 -12.85 0.32 -0.12
N GLU A 12 -14.00 -0.01 -0.71
CA GLU A 12 -15.06 -0.79 -0.04
C GLU A 12 -14.67 -2.25 0.17
N ILE A 13 -13.93 -2.87 -0.76
CA ILE A 13 -13.34 -4.21 -0.58
C ILE A 13 -12.35 -4.23 0.58
N GLN A 14 -11.51 -3.21 0.67
CA GLN A 14 -10.56 -2.97 1.77
C GLN A 14 -11.27 -2.61 3.09
N LYS A 15 -12.58 -2.33 3.05
CA LYS A 15 -13.43 -1.91 4.18
C LYS A 15 -13.00 -0.60 4.86
N ILE A 16 -12.24 0.25 4.17
CA ILE A 16 -11.77 1.52 4.72
C ILE A 16 -12.69 2.70 4.30
N GLY A 17 -12.77 3.75 5.12
CA GLY A 17 -13.50 4.98 4.79
C GLY A 17 -12.70 5.94 3.92
N GLN A 18 -13.35 7.00 3.43
CA GLN A 18 -12.70 8.06 2.64
C GLN A 18 -11.61 8.80 3.46
N GLU A 19 -11.78 8.89 4.78
CA GLU A 19 -10.84 9.55 5.69
C GLU A 19 -9.57 8.70 5.85
N HIS A 20 -9.74 7.39 5.97
CA HIS A 20 -8.65 6.43 6.01
C HIS A 20 -7.87 6.40 4.70
N LEU A 21 -8.56 6.31 3.55
CA LEU A 21 -7.90 6.37 2.24
C LEU A 21 -7.12 7.68 2.07
N ALA A 22 -7.71 8.81 2.48
CA ALA A 22 -7.06 10.12 2.45
C ALA A 22 -5.76 10.14 3.27
N ALA A 23 -5.77 9.59 4.49
CA ALA A 23 -4.59 9.50 5.33
C ALA A 23 -3.50 8.59 4.70
N LEU A 24 -3.87 7.41 4.21
CA LEU A 24 -2.91 6.47 3.61
C LEU A 24 -2.31 6.94 2.28
N SER A 25 -3.07 7.73 1.51
CA SER A 25 -2.64 8.26 0.21
C SER A 25 -2.01 9.65 0.30
N HIS A 26 -2.05 10.30 1.47
CA HIS A 26 -1.60 11.69 1.64
C HIS A 26 -2.38 12.65 0.72
N ILE A 27 -3.69 12.43 0.62
CA ILE A 27 -4.62 13.21 -0.20
C ILE A 27 -5.73 13.72 0.70
N SER A 28 -6.15 14.97 0.54
CA SER A 28 -7.26 15.49 1.35
C SER A 28 -8.55 14.67 1.17
N VAL A 29 -9.31 14.46 2.25
CA VAL A 29 -10.63 13.79 2.20
C VAL A 29 -11.56 14.42 1.17
N SER A 30 -11.52 15.75 1.05
CA SER A 30 -12.30 16.49 0.05
C SER A 30 -11.91 16.13 -1.39
N ALA A 31 -10.63 15.93 -1.67
CA ALA A 31 -10.16 15.49 -2.98
C ALA A 31 -10.56 14.02 -3.25
N ILE A 32 -10.36 13.11 -2.29
CA ILE A 32 -10.83 11.71 -2.41
C ILE A 32 -12.32 11.67 -2.75
N ARG A 33 -13.15 12.43 -2.02
CA ARG A 33 -14.60 12.50 -2.28
C ARG A 33 -14.91 12.96 -3.71
N LYS A 34 -14.22 14.00 -4.20
CA LYS A 34 -14.39 14.52 -5.57
C LYS A 34 -13.91 13.54 -6.64
N TYR A 35 -12.89 12.73 -6.33
CA TYR A 35 -12.42 11.68 -7.23
C TYR A 35 -13.44 10.55 -7.30
N GLU A 36 -13.94 10.08 -6.17
CA GLU A 36 -14.96 9.01 -6.13
C GLU A 36 -16.30 9.42 -6.75
N SER A 37 -16.71 10.69 -6.63
CA SER A 37 -17.92 11.20 -7.29
C SER A 37 -17.75 11.50 -8.77
N GLY A 38 -16.52 11.46 -9.30
CA GLY A 38 -16.21 11.84 -10.68
C GLY A 38 -16.24 13.36 -10.94
N GLU A 39 -16.46 14.19 -9.91
CA GLU A 39 -16.40 15.66 -10.02
C GLU A 39 -15.00 16.16 -10.41
N ARG A 40 -13.96 15.37 -10.13
CA ARG A 40 -12.58 15.68 -10.49
C ARG A 40 -11.85 14.43 -10.94
N ILE A 41 -11.01 14.57 -11.96
CA ILE A 41 -10.10 13.52 -12.40
C ILE A 41 -8.75 13.69 -11.65
N PRO A 42 -8.26 12.69 -10.91
CA PRO A 42 -6.95 12.74 -10.28
C PRO A 42 -5.84 12.75 -11.34
N LYS A 43 -4.72 13.41 -11.01
CA LYS A 43 -3.50 13.34 -11.83
C LYS A 43 -2.82 11.99 -11.60
N GLU A 44 -1.92 11.60 -12.50
CA GLU A 44 -1.18 10.31 -12.41
C GLU A 44 -0.55 10.08 -11.04
N SER A 45 0.16 11.07 -10.49
CA SER A 45 0.77 10.97 -9.15
C SER A 45 -0.23 10.77 -8.01
N GLN A 46 -1.49 11.20 -8.19
CA GLN A 46 -2.56 10.98 -7.24
C GLN A 46 -3.19 9.59 -7.43
N ILE A 47 -3.30 9.10 -8.67
CA ILE A 47 -3.74 7.73 -8.98
C ILE A 47 -2.79 6.74 -8.33
N GLU A 48 -1.48 6.94 -8.49
CA GLU A 48 -0.45 6.15 -7.83
C GLU A 48 -0.62 6.14 -6.30
N LYS A 49 -0.70 7.31 -5.67
CA LYS A 49 -0.91 7.44 -4.22
C LYS A 49 -2.17 6.69 -3.74
N ILE A 50 -3.27 6.79 -4.48
CA ILE A 50 -4.53 6.12 -4.15
C ILE A 50 -4.38 4.60 -4.32
N ALA A 51 -3.78 4.15 -5.42
CA ALA A 51 -3.56 2.74 -5.68
C ALA A 51 -2.68 2.10 -4.59
N TYR A 52 -1.57 2.74 -4.21
CA TYR A 52 -0.71 2.25 -3.14
C TYR A 52 -1.37 2.28 -1.76
N ALA A 53 -2.22 3.27 -1.50
CA ALA A 53 -3.02 3.31 -0.27
C ALA A 53 -4.09 2.20 -0.23
N LEU A 54 -4.58 1.78 -1.39
CA LEU A 54 -5.55 0.69 -1.55
C LEU A 54 -4.89 -0.66 -1.75
N HIS A 55 -3.56 -0.76 -1.62
CA HIS A 55 -2.81 -1.98 -1.93
C HIS A 55 -3.24 -2.59 -3.25
N ILE A 56 -3.19 -1.81 -4.33
CA ILE A 56 -3.45 -2.25 -5.71
C ILE A 56 -2.41 -1.65 -6.66
N SER A 57 -2.30 -2.21 -7.86
CA SER A 57 -1.52 -1.58 -8.93
C SER A 57 -2.17 -0.26 -9.36
N PRO A 58 -1.39 0.80 -9.66
CA PRO A 58 -1.92 1.99 -10.33
C PRO A 58 -2.67 1.66 -11.63
N ILE A 59 -2.21 0.63 -12.34
CA ILE A 59 -2.84 0.12 -13.57
C ILE A 59 -4.26 -0.39 -13.30
N SER A 60 -4.54 -0.93 -12.10
CA SER A 60 -5.89 -1.40 -11.73
C SER A 60 -6.91 -0.27 -11.62
N LEU A 61 -6.47 0.98 -11.48
CA LEU A 61 -7.33 2.16 -11.53
C LEU A 61 -7.47 2.73 -12.95
N GLN A 62 -6.50 2.47 -13.82
CA GLN A 62 -6.54 2.90 -15.20
C GLN A 62 -7.51 2.05 -16.03
N ASP A 63 -8.09 2.64 -17.07
CA ASP A 63 -8.79 1.88 -18.10
C ASP A 63 -7.77 1.49 -19.17
N ILE A 64 -7.35 0.23 -19.18
CA ILE A 64 -6.63 -0.32 -20.33
C ILE A 64 -7.69 -0.60 -21.40
N HIS A 65 -7.76 0.29 -22.39
CA HIS A 65 -8.54 0.07 -23.61
C HIS A 65 -7.60 0.07 -24.81
N PHE A 66 -7.83 -0.88 -25.71
CA PHE A 66 -7.17 -0.93 -27.01
C PHE A 66 -8.25 -0.68 -28.06
N ASP A 67 -8.11 0.38 -28.86
CA ASP A 67 -9.09 0.71 -29.89
C ASP A 67 -8.97 -0.25 -31.09
N SER A 68 -7.81 -0.92 -31.25
CA SER A 68 -7.56 -1.87 -32.32
C SER A 68 -6.56 -2.98 -31.96
N PHE A 69 -6.64 -4.10 -32.67
CA PHE A 69 -5.64 -5.18 -32.54
C PHE A 69 -4.21 -4.71 -32.84
N LEU A 70 -4.03 -3.69 -33.70
CA LEU A 70 -2.71 -3.16 -34.03
C LEU A 70 -2.00 -2.55 -32.82
N GLU A 71 -2.75 -2.02 -31.85
CA GLU A 71 -2.19 -1.49 -30.62
C GLU A 71 -1.66 -2.57 -29.68
N LEU A 72 -2.10 -3.83 -29.83
CA LEU A 72 -1.60 -4.96 -29.04
C LEU A 72 -0.23 -5.45 -29.52
N LEU A 73 0.11 -5.23 -30.79
CA LEU A 73 1.32 -5.80 -31.41
C LEU A 73 2.62 -5.39 -30.69
N PRO A 74 2.84 -4.12 -30.30
CA PRO A 74 4.02 -3.72 -29.55
C PRO A 74 4.12 -4.42 -28.19
N TYR A 75 2.99 -4.57 -27.47
CA TYR A 75 2.97 -5.26 -26.18
C TYR A 75 3.28 -6.75 -26.34
N LEU A 76 2.68 -7.43 -27.32
CA LEU A 76 2.99 -8.83 -27.62
C LEU A 76 4.47 -9.01 -27.97
N TYR A 77 5.06 -8.07 -28.70
CA TYR A 77 6.48 -8.09 -29.01
C TYR A 77 7.35 -7.86 -27.77
N GLU A 78 7.02 -6.90 -26.90
CA GLU A 78 7.77 -6.70 -25.65
C GLU A 78 7.64 -7.89 -24.68
N ILE A 79 6.45 -8.48 -24.54
CA ILE A 79 6.23 -9.70 -23.76
C ILE A 79 7.10 -10.84 -24.31
N SER A 80 7.24 -10.95 -25.64
CA SER A 80 8.13 -11.95 -26.25
C SER A 80 9.61 -11.80 -25.90
N LYS A 81 10.06 -10.61 -25.50
CA LYS A 81 11.45 -10.35 -25.08
C LYS A 81 11.72 -10.68 -23.62
N GLN A 82 10.70 -10.66 -22.75
CA GLN A 82 10.88 -10.95 -21.32
C GLN A 82 11.20 -12.42 -21.02
N GLY A 83 11.12 -13.29 -22.04
CA GLY A 83 11.57 -14.68 -22.00
C GLY A 83 10.40 -15.66 -21.91
N GLY A 84 10.62 -16.87 -22.43
CA GLY A 84 9.68 -17.98 -22.27
C GLY A 84 8.51 -18.03 -23.24
N ILE A 85 8.51 -17.29 -24.36
CA ILE A 85 7.53 -17.46 -25.44
C ILE A 85 8.11 -18.32 -26.57
N TYR A 86 7.39 -19.37 -26.95
CA TYR A 86 7.72 -20.25 -28.06
C TYR A 86 6.54 -20.38 -29.02
N PHE A 87 6.84 -20.40 -30.31
CA PHE A 87 5.86 -20.71 -31.34
C PHE A 87 5.88 -22.21 -31.64
N THR A 88 4.71 -22.82 -31.66
CA THR A 88 4.50 -24.21 -32.05
C THR A 88 3.49 -24.26 -33.18
N GLY A 89 3.67 -25.15 -34.14
CA GLY A 89 2.74 -25.31 -35.26
C GLY A 89 3.36 -26.15 -36.35
N ASP A 90 2.51 -26.66 -37.23
CA ASP A 90 2.92 -27.37 -38.42
C ASP A 90 3.64 -26.41 -39.37
N LYS A 91 4.58 -26.98 -40.12
CA LYS A 91 5.31 -26.27 -41.16
C LYS A 91 4.89 -26.77 -42.52
N GLY A 92 4.60 -25.84 -43.43
CA GLY A 92 4.34 -26.14 -44.82
C GLY A 92 5.58 -26.71 -45.52
N SER A 93 5.40 -27.10 -46.78
CA SER A 93 6.48 -27.59 -47.63
C SER A 93 7.60 -26.57 -47.87
N ASP A 94 7.35 -25.29 -47.62
CA ASP A 94 8.34 -24.21 -47.71
C ASP A 94 9.11 -23.97 -46.39
N GLY A 95 8.86 -24.80 -45.37
CA GLY A 95 9.49 -24.71 -44.06
C GLY A 95 8.97 -23.58 -43.15
N LYS A 96 7.90 -22.87 -43.56
CA LYS A 96 7.26 -21.82 -42.76
C LYS A 96 6.07 -22.36 -41.99
N TYR A 97 5.72 -21.69 -40.88
CA TYR A 97 4.54 -22.05 -40.10
C TYR A 97 3.25 -21.83 -40.90
N THR A 98 2.27 -22.71 -40.69
CA THR A 98 0.92 -22.52 -41.20
C THR A 98 0.09 -21.72 -40.20
N GLU A 99 -0.73 -20.80 -40.68
CA GLU A 99 -1.54 -19.92 -39.83
C GLU A 99 -2.54 -20.72 -38.96
N GLU A 100 -3.11 -21.79 -39.52
CA GLU A 100 -4.16 -22.60 -38.87
C GLU A 100 -3.64 -23.41 -37.66
N SER A 101 -2.35 -23.76 -37.65
CA SER A 101 -1.75 -24.57 -36.57
C SER A 101 -0.87 -23.76 -35.62
N LEU A 102 -0.59 -22.50 -35.95
CA LEU A 102 0.32 -21.65 -35.20
C LEU A 102 -0.28 -21.33 -33.82
N SER A 103 0.44 -21.73 -32.79
CA SER A 103 0.11 -21.51 -31.39
C SER A 103 1.29 -20.87 -30.68
N ILE A 104 0.98 -20.03 -29.69
CA ILE A 104 1.95 -19.41 -28.80
C ILE A 104 1.94 -20.20 -27.48
N ARG A 105 3.12 -20.57 -27.01
CA ARG A 105 3.31 -21.25 -25.73
C ARG A 105 4.20 -20.43 -24.81
N PHE A 106 3.75 -20.28 -23.58
CA PHE A 106 4.55 -19.75 -22.49
C PHE A 106 5.23 -20.90 -21.74
N THR A 107 6.46 -20.71 -21.27
CA THR A 107 7.21 -21.72 -20.50
C THR A 107 7.69 -21.20 -19.15
N ASP A 108 7.58 -19.90 -18.90
CA ASP A 108 7.90 -19.34 -17.60
C ASP A 108 6.92 -19.90 -16.54
N PRO A 109 7.41 -20.45 -15.41
CA PRO A 109 6.56 -21.03 -14.38
C PRO A 109 5.53 -20.07 -13.80
N GLU A 110 5.86 -18.78 -13.67
CA GLU A 110 4.95 -17.77 -13.12
C GLU A 110 3.82 -17.47 -14.11
N TYR A 111 4.15 -17.27 -15.39
CA TYR A 111 3.14 -17.12 -16.44
C TYR A 111 2.24 -18.36 -16.53
N MET A 112 2.83 -19.55 -16.47
CA MET A 112 2.06 -20.81 -16.55
C MET A 112 1.12 -21.00 -15.36
N SER A 113 1.56 -20.65 -14.15
CA SER A 113 0.70 -20.64 -12.96
C SER A 113 -0.48 -19.67 -13.14
N PHE A 114 -0.19 -18.44 -13.58
CA PHE A 114 -1.22 -17.44 -13.84
C PHE A 114 -2.24 -17.90 -14.89
N PHE A 115 -1.77 -18.40 -16.04
CA PHE A 115 -2.66 -18.86 -17.12
C PHE A 115 -3.50 -20.06 -16.70
N LYS A 116 -2.96 -20.97 -15.89
CA LYS A 116 -3.73 -22.09 -15.34
C LYS A 116 -4.90 -21.58 -14.49
N ASP A 117 -4.63 -20.72 -13.52
CA ASP A 117 -5.66 -20.22 -12.62
C ASP A 117 -6.74 -19.42 -13.37
N TRP A 118 -6.32 -18.64 -14.38
CA TRP A 118 -7.25 -17.91 -15.23
C TRP A 118 -8.10 -18.86 -16.10
N ALA A 119 -7.49 -19.88 -16.72
CA ALA A 119 -8.18 -20.87 -17.52
C ALA A 119 -9.22 -21.65 -16.69
N ASP A 120 -8.85 -22.08 -15.47
CA ASP A 120 -9.75 -22.79 -14.57
C ASP A 120 -11.00 -21.94 -14.22
N LYS A 121 -10.81 -20.64 -13.93
CA LYS A 121 -11.94 -19.72 -13.66
C LYS A 121 -12.78 -19.45 -14.91
N LYS A 122 -12.18 -19.38 -16.10
CA LYS A 122 -12.93 -19.21 -17.36
C LYS A 122 -13.78 -20.43 -17.70
N ASP A 123 -13.24 -21.63 -17.48
CA ASP A 123 -13.99 -22.89 -17.60
C ASP A 123 -15.17 -22.95 -16.62
N GLU A 124 -15.00 -22.47 -15.37
CA GLU A 124 -16.12 -22.30 -14.43
C GLU A 124 -17.20 -21.36 -14.98
N CYS A 125 -16.82 -20.19 -15.48
CA CYS A 125 -17.75 -19.24 -16.09
C CYS A 125 -18.52 -19.87 -17.27
N ASP A 126 -17.84 -20.60 -18.14
CA ASP A 126 -18.46 -21.20 -19.32
C ASP A 126 -19.44 -22.31 -18.95
N LYS A 127 -19.10 -23.14 -17.94
CA LYS A 127 -20.03 -24.13 -17.37
C LYS A 127 -21.28 -23.47 -16.79
N ILE A 128 -21.13 -22.36 -16.04
CA ILE A 128 -22.27 -21.62 -15.48
C ILE A 128 -23.12 -21.01 -16.60
N ARG A 129 -22.50 -20.46 -17.65
CA ARG A 129 -23.22 -19.91 -18.82
C ARG A 129 -24.04 -20.98 -19.53
N SER A 130 -23.44 -22.12 -19.85
CA SER A 130 -24.13 -23.23 -20.49
C SER A 130 -25.31 -23.72 -19.65
N ALA A 131 -25.10 -23.92 -18.33
CA ALA A 131 -26.18 -24.32 -17.44
C ALA A 131 -27.30 -23.27 -17.34
N ALA A 132 -26.96 -21.98 -17.30
CA ALA A 132 -27.94 -20.89 -17.26
C ALA A 132 -28.76 -20.79 -18.56
N ASP A 133 -28.19 -21.16 -19.70
CA ASP A 133 -28.91 -21.13 -20.98
C ASP A 133 -29.95 -22.23 -21.15
N GLU A 134 -29.80 -23.35 -20.43
CA GLU A 134 -30.77 -24.44 -20.39
C GLU A 134 -31.96 -24.16 -19.45
N LEU A 135 -31.88 -23.13 -18.60
CA LEU A 135 -32.92 -22.79 -17.64
C LEU A 135 -34.08 -21.99 -18.27
N SER A 136 -35.30 -22.37 -17.89
CA SER A 136 -36.53 -21.67 -18.27
C SER A 136 -36.92 -20.53 -17.31
N ASP A 137 -36.46 -20.55 -16.06
CA ASP A 137 -36.78 -19.53 -15.05
C ASP A 137 -35.89 -18.27 -15.21
N PRO A 138 -36.48 -17.10 -15.51
CA PRO A 138 -35.71 -15.87 -15.74
C PRO A 138 -34.95 -15.39 -14.50
N THR A 139 -35.50 -15.60 -13.30
CA THR A 139 -34.89 -15.11 -12.06
C THR A 139 -33.62 -15.91 -11.72
N THR A 140 -33.68 -17.23 -11.81
CA THR A 140 -32.50 -18.10 -11.61
C THR A 140 -31.45 -17.88 -12.69
N LYS A 141 -31.87 -17.65 -13.94
CA LYS A 141 -30.97 -17.33 -15.04
C LYS A 141 -30.20 -16.03 -14.80
N GLU A 142 -30.86 -14.99 -14.28
CA GLU A 142 -30.20 -13.72 -13.93
C GLU A 142 -29.25 -13.87 -12.72
N LEU A 143 -29.61 -14.68 -11.72
CA LEU A 143 -28.73 -14.97 -10.57
C LEU A 143 -27.42 -15.65 -11.03
N MET A 144 -27.51 -16.65 -11.91
CA MET A 144 -26.34 -17.34 -12.46
C MET A 144 -25.47 -16.42 -13.32
N ARG A 145 -26.08 -15.52 -14.10
CA ARG A 145 -25.34 -14.47 -14.83
C ARG A 145 -24.68 -13.46 -13.89
N GLY A 146 -25.30 -13.16 -12.76
CA GLY A 146 -24.69 -12.41 -11.65
C GLY A 146 -23.41 -13.10 -11.16
N ARG A 147 -23.48 -14.40 -10.89
CA ARG A 147 -22.32 -15.19 -10.44
C ARG A 147 -21.16 -15.18 -11.44
N VAL A 148 -21.45 -15.26 -12.74
CA VAL A 148 -20.40 -15.15 -13.79
C VAL A 148 -19.70 -13.80 -13.73
N ARG A 149 -20.46 -12.70 -13.58
CA ARG A 149 -19.87 -11.36 -13.40
C ARG A 149 -19.00 -11.28 -12.14
N ASP A 150 -19.43 -11.89 -11.04
CA ASP A 150 -18.64 -11.92 -9.81
C ASP A 150 -17.30 -12.65 -9.99
N ILE A 151 -17.30 -13.79 -10.69
CA ILE A 151 -16.07 -14.55 -11.00
C ILE A 151 -15.17 -13.75 -11.95
N GLU A 152 -15.73 -13.06 -12.94
CA GLU A 152 -14.94 -12.21 -13.84
C GLU A 152 -14.29 -11.04 -13.10
N ASN A 153 -15.00 -10.42 -12.15
CA ASN A 153 -14.42 -9.41 -11.25
C ASN A 153 -13.35 -10.02 -10.32
N GLU A 154 -13.51 -11.27 -9.89
CA GLU A 154 -12.51 -11.98 -9.08
C GLU A 154 -11.23 -12.26 -9.89
N ILE A 155 -11.34 -12.59 -11.18
CA ILE A 155 -10.16 -12.73 -12.07
C ILE A 155 -9.39 -11.41 -12.12
N GLU A 156 -10.09 -10.29 -12.39
CA GLU A 156 -9.45 -8.97 -12.47
C GLU A 156 -8.81 -8.56 -11.14
N SER A 157 -9.56 -8.67 -10.03
CA SER A 157 -9.09 -8.23 -8.72
C SER A 157 -8.06 -9.16 -8.06
N THR A 158 -8.20 -10.48 -8.20
CA THR A 158 -7.40 -11.45 -7.44
C THR A 158 -6.24 -12.00 -8.26
N LEU A 159 -6.46 -12.35 -9.53
CA LEU A 159 -5.40 -12.93 -10.36
C LEU A 159 -4.50 -11.85 -10.98
N VAL A 160 -5.08 -10.74 -11.44
CA VAL A 160 -4.32 -9.67 -12.07
C VAL A 160 -3.84 -8.67 -11.02
N SER A 161 -4.73 -8.01 -10.28
CA SER A 161 -4.31 -7.03 -9.27
C SER A 161 -3.56 -7.68 -8.11
N GLY A 162 -4.04 -8.82 -7.56
CA GLY A 162 -3.38 -9.57 -6.48
C GLY A 162 -1.91 -9.89 -6.75
N ARG A 163 -1.58 -10.46 -7.91
CA ARG A 163 -0.19 -10.80 -8.26
C ARG A 163 0.68 -9.56 -8.55
N ILE A 164 0.09 -8.47 -9.01
CA ILE A 164 0.82 -7.20 -9.14
C ILE A 164 1.11 -6.61 -7.75
N ILE A 165 0.17 -6.73 -6.81
CA ILE A 165 0.35 -6.32 -5.42
C ILE A 165 1.49 -7.14 -4.81
N ASP A 166 1.50 -8.46 -4.93
CA ASP A 166 2.58 -9.30 -4.37
C ASP A 166 3.98 -8.94 -4.95
N ASN A 167 4.04 -8.40 -6.18
CA ASN A 167 5.27 -7.93 -6.80
C ASN A 167 5.67 -6.48 -6.44
N ILE A 168 4.71 -5.59 -6.14
CA ILE A 168 4.97 -4.20 -5.68
C ILE A 168 5.25 -4.18 -4.16
N TYR A 169 4.47 -4.95 -3.43
CA TYR A 169 4.63 -5.29 -2.03
C TYR A 169 5.36 -6.62 -1.98
N SER A 170 6.62 -6.63 -2.44
CA SER A 170 7.50 -7.66 -1.90
C SER A 170 7.43 -7.51 -0.38
N GLU A 171 7.22 -8.60 0.34
CA GLU A 171 7.68 -8.72 1.72
C GLU A 171 9.22 -8.59 1.70
N SER A 172 9.74 -7.46 1.22
CA SER A 172 11.06 -6.98 1.55
C SER A 172 10.99 -6.82 3.06
N GLU A 173 11.59 -7.78 3.76
CA GLU A 173 11.76 -7.75 5.20
C GLU A 173 12.16 -6.34 5.57
N ILE A 174 11.31 -5.64 6.34
CA ILE A 174 11.69 -4.42 7.03
C ILE A 174 13.09 -4.67 7.57
N PRO A 175 14.09 -3.83 7.26
CA PRO A 175 15.48 -4.13 7.49
C PRO A 175 15.64 -4.78 8.87
N ALA A 176 15.99 -6.06 8.90
CA ALA A 176 16.04 -6.88 10.12
C ALA A 176 17.12 -6.41 11.11
N ASN A 177 17.70 -5.23 10.90
CA ASN A 177 18.54 -4.50 11.82
C ASN A 177 17.70 -3.89 12.96
N TYR A 178 16.90 -4.76 13.55
CA TYR A 178 16.18 -4.59 14.81
C TYR A 178 17.17 -4.67 15.96
N PRO A 179 16.97 -3.85 17.01
CA PRO A 179 17.98 -2.92 17.47
C PRO A 179 19.29 -3.61 17.84
N SER A 180 20.40 -2.94 17.53
CA SER A 180 21.73 -3.38 17.94
C SER A 180 21.73 -3.67 19.44
N LYS A 181 22.54 -4.64 19.87
CA LYS A 181 22.63 -5.03 21.30
C LYS A 181 22.81 -3.81 22.21
N HIS A 182 23.55 -2.81 21.75
CA HIS A 182 23.76 -1.55 22.45
C HIS A 182 22.45 -0.80 22.75
N ILE A 183 21.57 -0.63 21.76
CA ILE A 183 20.29 0.10 21.92
C ILE A 183 19.39 -0.59 22.95
N LYS A 184 19.37 -1.93 22.96
CA LYS A 184 18.60 -2.71 23.96
C LYS A 184 19.14 -2.55 25.38
N GLU A 185 20.43 -2.26 25.54
CA GLU A 185 21.08 -2.08 26.84
C GLU A 185 21.01 -0.63 27.33
N THR A 186 20.99 0.35 26.42
CA THR A 186 21.03 1.78 26.77
C THR A 186 19.67 2.47 26.77
N THR A 187 18.69 1.96 26.01
CA THR A 187 17.36 2.56 25.94
C THR A 187 16.51 2.09 27.11
N PRO A 188 15.94 3.00 27.92
CA PRO A 188 15.05 2.61 29.01
C PRO A 188 13.82 1.90 28.47
N PRO A 189 13.18 1.01 29.24
CA PRO A 189 11.93 0.39 28.81
C PRO A 189 10.86 1.46 28.66
N LEU A 190 10.00 1.27 27.65
CA LEU A 190 8.83 2.10 27.40
C LEU A 190 7.94 2.09 28.66
N LYS A 191 7.61 3.26 29.24
CA LYS A 191 6.75 3.36 30.43
C LYS A 191 5.61 4.35 30.22
N GLU A 192 5.89 5.45 29.57
CA GLU A 192 4.94 6.55 29.31
C GLU A 192 4.88 6.85 27.82
N TYR A 193 3.77 7.42 27.36
CA TYR A 193 3.65 7.82 25.96
C TYR A 193 4.67 8.91 25.58
N SER A 194 5.10 9.74 26.54
CA SER A 194 6.15 10.74 26.38
C SER A 194 7.50 10.12 26.02
N ASP A 195 7.79 8.88 26.42
CA ASP A 195 8.99 8.15 25.99
C ASP A 195 8.97 7.95 24.46
N PHE A 196 7.85 7.45 23.92
CA PHE A 196 7.69 7.21 22.49
C PHE A 196 7.65 8.53 21.71
N VAL A 197 6.83 9.46 22.18
CA VAL A 197 6.66 10.79 21.57
C VAL A 197 7.97 11.58 21.58
N GLY A 198 8.81 11.42 22.61
CA GLY A 198 10.16 12.00 22.66
C GLY A 198 11.09 11.45 21.59
N VAL A 199 11.01 10.15 21.28
CA VAL A 199 11.75 9.55 20.16
C VAL A 199 11.25 10.07 18.82
N LEU A 200 9.95 10.28 18.66
CA LEU A 200 9.37 10.87 17.44
C LEU A 200 9.80 12.33 17.24
N ASN A 201 9.81 13.13 18.31
CA ASN A 201 10.37 14.49 18.29
C ASN A 201 11.86 14.47 17.90
N THR A 202 12.63 13.52 18.44
CA THR A 202 14.03 13.33 18.06
C THR A 202 14.16 13.03 16.57
N LEU A 203 13.38 12.08 16.05
CA LEU A 203 13.36 11.69 14.63
C LEU A 203 13.00 12.86 13.72
N ALA A 204 11.98 13.64 14.06
CA ALA A 204 11.52 14.80 13.30
C ALA A 204 12.59 15.89 13.12
N ARG A 205 13.68 15.84 13.91
CA ARG A 205 14.81 16.78 13.85
C ARG A 205 16.06 16.19 13.18
N THR A 206 15.95 15.00 12.61
CA THR A 206 17.04 14.33 11.89
C THR A 206 16.88 14.52 10.38
N SER A 207 17.84 14.04 9.61
CA SER A 207 17.76 13.98 8.15
C SER A 207 16.85 12.85 7.62
N ILE A 208 16.26 12.03 8.51
CA ILE A 208 15.37 10.93 8.12
C ILE A 208 14.08 11.52 7.59
N LYS A 209 13.68 11.10 6.39
CA LYS A 209 12.44 11.53 5.77
C LYS A 209 11.33 10.57 6.17
N PHE A 210 10.36 11.08 6.91
CA PHE A 210 9.17 10.33 7.26
C PHE A 210 7.94 11.23 7.34
N GLU A 211 6.78 10.63 7.18
CA GLU A 211 5.48 11.27 7.37
C GLU A 211 4.68 10.48 8.41
N CYS A 212 3.82 11.16 9.17
CA CYS A 212 3.00 10.52 10.20
C CYS A 212 1.56 11.04 10.26
N TYR A 213 0.60 10.13 10.50
CA TYR A 213 -0.84 10.45 10.51
C TYR A 213 -1.61 9.67 11.56
N GLY A 214 -2.47 10.38 12.29
CA GLY A 214 -3.46 9.80 13.19
C GLY A 214 -4.80 9.59 12.49
N ILE A 215 -5.35 8.38 12.55
CA ILE A 215 -6.69 8.03 12.04
C ILE A 215 -7.65 7.81 13.22
N PHE A 216 -8.86 8.39 13.13
CA PHE A 216 -9.89 8.35 14.19
C PHE A 216 -11.29 7.89 13.70
N GLU A 217 -11.37 7.13 12.60
CA GLU A 217 -12.66 6.72 12.02
C GLU A 217 -13.57 5.98 13.02
N ARG A 218 -14.88 6.26 13.02
CA ARG A 218 -15.86 5.69 13.98
C ARG A 218 -15.97 4.16 13.97
N ILE A 219 -15.58 3.51 12.88
CA ILE A 219 -15.71 2.06 12.66
C ILE A 219 -14.43 1.33 13.08
N TRP A 220 -13.29 2.03 13.10
CA TRP A 220 -11.97 1.43 13.29
C TRP A 220 -11.34 1.88 14.62
N GLU A 221 -10.47 1.03 15.17
CA GLU A 221 -9.62 1.47 16.28
C GLU A 221 -8.70 2.60 15.82
N PRO A 222 -8.48 3.66 16.61
CA PRO A 222 -7.57 4.73 16.24
C PRO A 222 -6.16 4.22 15.91
N GLN A 223 -5.54 4.78 14.88
CA GLN A 223 -4.24 4.32 14.38
C GLN A 223 -3.23 5.46 14.27
N ALA A 224 -2.02 5.20 14.73
CA ALA A 224 -0.84 6.00 14.48
C ALA A 224 -0.04 5.35 13.33
N ILE A 225 0.11 6.07 12.22
CA ILE A 225 0.79 5.58 11.02
C ILE A 225 2.08 6.38 10.83
N PHE A 226 3.18 5.68 10.57
CA PHE A 226 4.49 6.24 10.24
C PHE A 226 4.96 5.66 8.91
N THR A 227 5.36 6.50 7.97
CA THR A 227 5.88 6.06 6.66
C THR A 227 7.26 6.69 6.45
N PHE A 228 8.29 5.85 6.34
CA PHE A 228 9.68 6.27 6.14
C PHE A 228 10.12 6.02 4.70
N GLU A 229 10.85 6.96 4.10
CA GLU A 229 11.53 6.75 2.82
C GLU A 229 12.76 5.87 3.05
N ALA A 230 12.83 4.69 2.43
CA ALA A 230 13.86 3.68 2.70
C ALA A 230 15.28 4.19 2.42
N GLU A 231 15.47 5.03 1.38
CA GLU A 231 16.77 5.62 1.06
C GLU A 231 17.27 6.55 2.18
N SER A 232 16.36 7.23 2.89
CA SER A 232 16.73 8.09 4.02
C SER A 232 17.21 7.32 5.25
N LEU A 233 17.03 5.99 5.26
CA LEU A 233 17.43 5.08 6.33
C LEU A 233 18.70 4.30 6.01
N ASP A 234 19.35 4.60 4.88
CA ASP A 234 20.61 3.99 4.49
C ASP A 234 21.71 4.31 5.51
N LYS A 235 22.25 3.26 6.15
CA LYS A 235 23.26 3.36 7.20
C LYS A 235 24.53 4.07 6.74
N GLU A 236 24.90 3.97 5.48
CA GLU A 236 26.09 4.65 4.96
C GLU A 236 25.90 6.17 4.86
N LYS A 237 24.65 6.63 4.84
CA LYS A 237 24.27 8.05 4.71
C LYS A 237 23.81 8.67 6.03
N LEU A 238 23.44 7.87 7.02
CA LEU A 238 22.92 8.35 8.30
C LEU A 238 24.04 8.87 9.23
N SER A 239 23.73 9.95 9.95
CA SER A 239 24.53 10.32 11.12
C SER A 239 24.28 9.33 12.27
N SER A 240 25.26 9.15 13.16
CA SER A 240 25.10 8.31 14.35
C SER A 240 23.91 8.74 15.22
N TYR A 241 23.58 10.03 15.25
CA TYR A 241 22.41 10.56 15.96
C TYR A 241 21.09 10.13 15.32
N ALA A 242 21.00 10.19 13.98
CA ALA A 242 19.81 9.76 13.24
C ALA A 242 19.62 8.23 13.28
N GLU A 243 20.71 7.47 13.20
CA GLU A 243 20.67 6.00 13.35
C GLU A 243 20.17 5.61 14.76
N ASP A 244 20.66 6.26 15.82
CA ASP A 244 20.21 6.02 17.20
C ASP A 244 18.72 6.36 17.39
N ALA A 245 18.26 7.48 16.84
CA ALA A 245 16.85 7.87 16.90
C ALA A 245 15.92 6.85 16.21
N TYR A 246 16.29 6.37 15.03
CA TYR A 246 15.53 5.34 14.32
C TYR A 246 15.56 3.99 15.05
N ALA A 247 16.71 3.59 15.58
CA ALA A 247 16.83 2.36 16.34
C ALA A 247 15.97 2.38 17.63
N LYS A 248 15.88 3.53 18.31
CA LYS A 248 14.98 3.74 19.46
C LYS A 248 13.51 3.67 19.05
N PHE A 249 13.15 4.20 17.88
CA PHE A 249 11.78 4.08 17.35
C PHE A 249 11.42 2.62 17.13
N LEU A 250 12.29 1.84 16.50
CA LEU A 250 12.08 0.40 16.31
C LEU A 250 11.99 -0.34 17.64
N PHE A 251 12.84 0.01 18.61
CA PHE A 251 12.79 -0.56 19.95
C PHE A 251 11.41 -0.32 20.60
N TYR A 252 10.90 0.92 20.60
CA TYR A 252 9.60 1.22 21.19
C TYR A 252 8.42 0.70 20.39
N PHE A 253 8.51 0.61 19.06
CA PHE A 253 7.51 -0.05 18.21
C PHE A 253 7.33 -1.53 18.59
N ASP A 254 8.37 -2.19 19.09
CA ASP A 254 8.27 -3.57 19.59
C ASP A 254 7.89 -3.65 21.07
N GLU A 255 8.46 -2.80 21.92
CA GLU A 255 8.11 -2.75 23.34
C GLU A 255 6.62 -2.48 23.54
N ILE A 256 6.00 -1.65 22.70
CA ILE A 256 4.57 -1.33 22.85
C ILE A 256 3.67 -2.55 22.72
N LYS A 257 4.10 -3.60 21.99
CA LYS A 257 3.37 -4.87 21.87
C LYS A 257 3.20 -5.57 23.22
N LYS A 258 4.11 -5.35 24.18
CA LYS A 258 4.00 -5.89 25.55
C LYS A 258 2.74 -5.38 26.27
N TYR A 259 2.23 -4.23 25.86
CA TYR A 259 1.01 -3.62 26.37
C TYR A 259 -0.25 -4.06 25.63
N LYS A 260 -0.17 -5.13 24.80
CA LYS A 260 -1.26 -5.66 23.96
C LYS A 260 -1.77 -4.68 22.91
N VAL A 261 -0.95 -3.70 22.54
CA VAL A 261 -1.23 -2.82 21.41
C VAL A 261 -0.95 -3.58 20.12
N THR A 262 -1.92 -3.54 19.19
CA THR A 262 -1.75 -4.17 17.88
C THR A 262 -0.87 -3.30 17.00
N THR A 263 0.12 -3.92 16.35
CA THR A 263 1.05 -3.25 15.46
C THR A 263 1.17 -4.00 14.14
N GLU A 264 1.28 -3.27 13.04
CA GLU A 264 1.50 -3.83 11.70
C GLU A 264 2.66 -3.07 11.05
N ALA A 265 3.48 -3.76 10.27
CA ALA A 265 4.55 -3.09 9.55
C ALA A 265 4.83 -3.83 8.23
N PHE A 266 5.11 -3.08 7.17
CA PHE A 266 5.38 -3.62 5.84
C PHE A 266 6.22 -2.66 5.00
N ALA A 267 6.96 -3.21 4.04
CA ALA A 267 7.60 -2.43 2.99
C ALA A 267 6.66 -2.28 1.79
N PHE A 268 6.77 -1.19 1.07
CA PHE A 268 6.08 -1.01 -0.22
C PHE A 268 6.88 -0.10 -1.13
N GLN A 269 6.68 -0.25 -2.44
CA GLN A 269 7.30 0.63 -3.43
C GLN A 269 6.26 1.59 -3.99
N GLN A 270 6.62 2.87 -4.06
CA GLN A 270 5.84 3.89 -4.75
C GLN A 270 6.73 4.56 -5.80
N GLY A 271 6.47 4.23 -7.08
CA GLY A 271 7.34 4.63 -8.19
C GLY A 271 8.69 3.89 -8.13
N LEU A 272 9.80 4.65 -8.12
CA LEU A 272 11.15 4.10 -7.93
C LEU A 272 11.59 4.10 -6.46
N THR A 273 10.78 4.64 -5.56
CA THR A 273 11.14 4.84 -4.16
C THR A 273 10.53 3.75 -3.29
N GLN A 274 11.34 3.13 -2.46
CA GLN A 274 10.90 2.17 -1.45
C GLN A 274 10.57 2.88 -0.14
N TYR A 275 9.53 2.41 0.55
CA TYR A 275 9.04 2.95 1.81
C TYR A 275 8.85 1.84 2.84
N TYR A 276 9.00 2.19 4.13
CA TYR A 276 8.63 1.34 5.25
C TYR A 276 7.49 1.97 6.04
N ARG A 277 6.40 1.23 6.20
CA ARG A 277 5.24 1.67 6.96
C ARG A 277 5.12 0.91 8.27
N TYR A 278 4.82 1.66 9.32
CA TYR A 278 4.58 1.16 10.67
C TYR A 278 3.23 1.71 11.15
N ILE A 279 2.36 0.83 11.61
CA ILE A 279 1.01 1.15 12.09
C ILE A 279 0.91 0.66 13.53
N ILE A 280 0.44 1.54 14.41
CA ILE A 280 0.19 1.23 15.83
C ILE A 280 -1.27 1.58 16.12
N LYS A 281 -2.07 0.59 16.54
CA LYS A 281 -3.49 0.78 16.88
C LYS A 281 -3.61 1.35 18.30
N ASP A 282 -3.26 2.62 18.45
CA ASP A 282 -3.25 3.33 19.73
C ASP A 282 -3.78 4.77 19.59
N ARG A 283 -4.75 5.11 20.44
CA ARG A 283 -5.42 6.43 20.41
C ARG A 283 -4.52 7.57 20.88
N VAL A 284 -3.69 7.33 21.88
CA VAL A 284 -2.85 8.39 22.47
C VAL A 284 -1.77 8.76 21.46
N LEU A 285 -1.12 7.76 20.86
CA LEU A 285 -0.16 8.00 19.78
C LEU A 285 -0.81 8.65 18.57
N ALA A 286 -1.99 8.20 18.15
CA ALA A 286 -2.70 8.82 17.02
C ALA A 286 -2.95 10.34 17.25
N THR A 287 -3.17 10.74 18.50
CA THR A 287 -3.38 12.15 18.87
C THR A 287 -2.07 12.95 18.82
N ALA A 288 -0.95 12.32 19.17
CA ALA A 288 0.37 12.95 19.14
C ALA A 288 0.88 13.30 17.74
N LEU A 289 0.41 12.59 16.71
CA LEU A 289 0.98 12.73 15.36
C LEU A 289 0.75 14.10 14.73
N GLY A 290 -0.29 14.83 15.11
CA GLY A 290 -0.46 16.22 14.66
C GLY A 290 0.72 17.11 15.09
N THR A 291 1.18 16.97 16.34
CA THR A 291 2.33 17.70 16.86
C THR A 291 3.63 17.23 16.21
N ILE A 292 3.82 15.92 16.04
CA ILE A 292 5.02 15.36 15.40
C ILE A 292 5.13 15.80 13.94
N GLN A 293 4.03 15.78 13.19
CA GLN A 293 4.00 16.24 11.81
C GLN A 293 4.38 17.73 11.71
N LYS A 294 3.87 18.56 12.62
CA LYS A 294 4.24 19.99 12.71
C LYS A 294 5.75 20.19 12.94
N ILE A 295 6.41 19.32 13.71
CA ILE A 295 7.86 19.37 13.93
C ILE A 295 8.62 18.93 12.67
N ALA A 296 8.19 17.85 12.04
CA ALA A 296 8.85 17.31 10.84
C ALA A 296 8.77 18.26 9.63
N GLU A 297 7.71 19.05 9.53
CA GLU A 297 7.51 20.05 8.47
C GLU A 297 8.12 21.44 8.80
N ALA A 298 8.66 21.63 10.01
CA ALA A 298 9.19 22.92 10.41
C ALA A 298 10.51 23.25 9.71
N ASP A 299 10.55 24.40 9.03
CA ASP A 299 11.77 24.95 8.43
C ASP A 299 12.59 25.70 9.49
N PHE A 300 13.29 24.95 10.34
CA PHE A 300 14.12 25.51 11.41
C PHE A 300 15.25 26.43 10.91
N GLU A 301 15.67 26.31 9.64
CA GLU A 301 16.69 27.20 9.07
C GLU A 301 16.15 28.61 8.82
N SER A 302 14.84 28.73 8.62
CA SER A 302 14.17 30.01 8.41
C SER A 302 13.89 30.79 9.70
N PHE A 303 13.94 30.12 10.86
CA PHE A 303 13.56 30.72 12.14
C PHE A 303 14.67 31.63 12.69
N ASN A 304 14.27 32.79 13.21
CA ASN A 304 15.14 33.57 14.09
C ASN A 304 15.13 33.00 15.54
N ASP A 305 16.00 33.51 16.41
CA ASP A 305 16.15 33.00 17.78
C ASP A 305 14.86 33.13 18.62
N GLU A 306 14.05 34.17 18.43
CA GLU A 306 12.78 34.35 19.14
C GLU A 306 11.72 33.36 18.65
N GLU A 307 11.59 33.21 17.33
CA GLU A 307 10.69 32.23 16.70
C GLU A 307 11.03 30.81 17.11
N ARG A 308 12.33 30.49 17.14
CA ARG A 308 12.82 29.19 17.58
C ARG A 308 12.48 28.94 19.04
N ASN A 309 12.78 29.87 19.94
CA ASN A 309 12.46 29.71 21.36
C ASN A 309 10.94 29.59 21.61
N ALA A 310 10.13 30.37 20.90
CA ALA A 310 8.67 30.29 20.99
C ALA A 310 8.15 28.93 20.51
N PHE A 311 8.66 28.44 19.38
CA PHE A 311 8.32 27.12 18.85
C PHE A 311 8.74 26.00 19.80
N GLU A 312 9.96 26.03 20.34
CA GLU A 312 10.44 25.03 21.32
C GLU A 312 9.56 25.01 22.57
N THR A 313 9.20 26.18 23.10
CA THR A 313 8.31 26.28 24.27
C THR A 313 6.91 25.71 23.98
N GLU A 314 6.37 25.97 22.78
CA GLU A 314 5.09 25.40 22.36
C GLU A 314 5.17 23.87 22.25
N ILE A 315 6.22 23.34 21.63
CA ILE A 315 6.43 21.91 21.49
C ILE A 315 6.61 21.24 22.85
N GLU A 316 7.44 21.77 23.75
CA GLU A 316 7.60 21.25 25.11
C GLU A 316 6.26 21.17 25.85
N HIS A 317 5.43 22.22 25.73
CA HIS A 317 4.10 22.22 26.32
C HIS A 317 3.20 21.13 25.72
N GLU A 318 3.17 20.98 24.39
CA GLU A 318 2.39 19.93 23.73
C GLU A 318 2.87 18.52 24.07
N LEU A 319 4.18 18.29 24.12
CA LEU A 319 4.76 16.98 24.43
C LEU A 319 4.52 16.57 25.90
N SER A 320 4.49 17.53 26.84
CA SER A 320 4.19 17.27 28.27
C SER A 320 2.80 16.67 28.50
N LYS A 321 1.87 16.84 27.55
CA LYS A 321 0.52 16.24 27.63
C LYS A 321 0.55 14.72 27.51
N TYR A 322 1.66 14.14 27.08
CA TYR A 322 1.84 12.71 26.88
C TYR A 322 2.60 12.02 28.03
N ASP A 323 2.83 12.70 29.16
CA ASP A 323 3.30 12.11 30.43
C ASP A 323 2.20 11.24 31.06
N ILE A 324 1.82 10.21 30.30
CA ILE A 324 0.72 9.30 30.55
C ILE A 324 1.33 7.89 30.62
N PRO A 325 1.21 7.19 31.76
CA PRO A 325 1.64 5.81 31.87
C PRO A 325 0.95 4.92 30.84
N ILE A 326 1.73 4.09 30.15
CA ILE A 326 1.21 3.08 29.24
C ILE A 326 0.75 1.92 30.13
N ASN A 327 -0.51 1.98 30.53
CA ASN A 327 -1.16 0.95 31.33
C ASN A 327 -2.42 0.48 30.60
N TYR A 328 -2.40 -0.75 30.10
CA TYR A 328 -3.63 -1.47 29.78
C TYR A 328 -3.62 -2.86 30.41
N GLY A 329 -3.74 -2.84 31.74
CA GLY A 329 -4.12 -4.01 32.53
C GLY A 329 -5.64 -4.05 32.73
N GLY A 330 -6.37 -4.60 31.76
CA GLY A 330 -7.61 -5.32 32.03
C GLY A 330 -8.92 -4.73 31.50
N LYS A 331 -9.45 -5.43 30.49
CA LYS A 331 -10.86 -5.59 30.08
C LYS A 331 -11.65 -4.36 29.61
#